data_AF-A0A930DN70-F1
#
_entry.id   AF-A0A930DN70-F1
#
_cell.length_a   1.000
_cell.length_b   1.000
_cell.length_c   1.000
_cell.angle_alpha   90.00
_cell.angle_beta   90.00
_cell.angle_gamma   90.00
#
_symmetry.space_group_name_H-M   'P 1'
#
loop_
_entity.id
_entity.type
_entity.pdbx_description
1 polymer ?
#
loop_
_entity_poly.entity_id
_entity_poly.type
_entity_poly.pdbx_seq_one_letter_code
_entity_poly.pdbx_strand_id
1 'polypeptide(L)'
;MSNTDVGKKKNLYIAEKPSVAKQFAEALGVNTNSSGRRGYIEAGEHIFTWCVGHLVSMSYPEVYDEKYKSWRMETLPFLPKEF
;
A
#
# COMPACT_ATOMS: atom_id res chain seq x y z
N MET A 1 -27.80 1.74 -25.82
CA MET A 1 -27.14 1.68 -24.50
C MET A 1 -25.87 0.84 -24.65
N SER A 2 -24.73 1.47 -24.91
CA SER A 2 -23.48 0.76 -25.18
C SER A 2 -22.81 0.30 -23.87
N ASN A 3 -22.86 -1.01 -23.65
CA ASN A 3 -21.96 -1.73 -22.76
C ASN A 3 -20.51 -1.38 -23.11
N THR A 4 -19.82 -0.58 -22.28
CA THR A 4 -18.39 -0.29 -22.49
C THR A 4 -17.55 -0.27 -21.21
N ASP A 5 -18.07 -0.73 -20.07
CA ASP A 5 -17.34 -0.65 -18.79
C ASP A 5 -16.73 -2.00 -18.33
N VAL A 6 -16.66 -2.99 -19.24
CA VAL A 6 -15.92 -4.23 -18.98
C VAL A 6 -14.48 -4.05 -19.45
N GLY A 7 -13.58 -3.71 -18.51
CA GLY A 7 -12.16 -4.09 -18.62
C GLY A 7 -11.17 -3.05 -19.15
N LYS A 8 -11.34 -1.75 -18.86
CA LYS A 8 -10.27 -0.78 -19.12
C LYS A 8 -9.12 -0.99 -18.11
N LYS A 9 -7.97 -1.49 -18.57
CA LYS A 9 -6.77 -1.70 -17.74
C LYS A 9 -6.19 -0.35 -17.33
N LYS A 10 -6.27 -0.04 -16.04
CA LYS A 10 -5.63 1.13 -15.44
C LYS A 10 -4.29 0.74 -14.80
N ASN A 11 -3.30 1.61 -14.94
CA ASN A 11 -1.99 1.47 -14.33
C ASN A 11 -2.03 2.07 -12.92
N LEU A 12 -1.67 1.25 -11.91
CA LEU A 12 -1.60 1.66 -10.51
C LEU A 12 -0.16 1.98 -10.12
N TYR A 13 0.05 3.18 -9.59
CA TYR A 13 1.32 3.66 -9.08
C TYR A 13 1.19 3.91 -7.56
N ILE A 14 2.10 3.33 -6.78
CA ILE A 14 2.10 3.44 -5.31
C ILE A 14 3.37 4.15 -4.87
N ALA A 15 3.23 5.24 -4.12
CA ALA A 15 4.34 6.01 -3.56
C ALA A 15 4.40 5.95 -2.02
N GLU A 16 5.51 6.38 -1.42
CA GLU A 16 5.69 6.46 0.04
C GLU A 16 5.00 7.68 0.70
N LYS A 17 4.65 8.71 -0.07
CA LYS A 17 4.05 9.93 0.46
C LYS A 17 3.31 10.72 -0.61
N PRO A 18 2.31 11.56 -0.22
CA PRO A 18 1.48 12.28 -1.19
C PRO A 18 2.27 13.19 -2.13
N SER A 19 3.34 13.84 -1.65
CA SER A 19 4.13 14.76 -2.48
C SER A 19 4.85 14.05 -3.62
N VAL A 20 5.34 12.82 -3.38
CA VAL A 20 6.02 12.01 -4.40
C VAL A 20 5.03 11.52 -5.45
N ALA A 21 3.83 11.09 -5.04
CA ALA A 21 2.77 10.71 -5.97
C ALA A 21 2.37 11.87 -6.91
N LYS A 22 2.31 13.10 -6.39
CA LYS A 22 2.03 14.30 -7.20
C LYS A 22 3.13 14.59 -8.22
N GLN A 23 4.39 14.52 -7.81
CA GLN A 23 5.53 14.71 -8.72
C GLN A 23 5.54 13.69 -9.87
N PHE A 24 5.21 12.43 -9.58
CA PHE A 24 5.08 11.40 -10.62
C PHE A 24 3.91 11.68 -11.57
N ALA A 25 2.77 12.14 -11.05
CA ALA A 25 1.64 12.52 -11.88
C ALA A 25 1.96 13.72 -12.78
N GLU A 26 2.63 14.75 -12.24
CA GLU A 26 3.10 15.91 -13.00
C GLU A 26 4.09 15.51 -14.10
N ALA A 27 5.06 14.63 -13.79
CA ALA A 27 6.04 14.13 -14.77
C ALA A 27 5.38 13.32 -15.91
N LEU A 28 4.25 12.67 -15.62
CA LEU A 28 3.46 11.91 -16.61
C LEU A 28 2.44 12.80 -17.35
N GLY A 29 2.48 14.12 -17.16
CA GLY A 29 1.58 15.06 -17.82
C GLY A 29 0.12 14.94 -17.35
N VAL A 30 -0.10 14.31 -16.19
CA VAL A 30 -1.42 14.13 -15.61
C VAL A 30 -1.79 15.38 -14.81
N ASN A 31 -2.88 16.05 -15.18
CA ASN A 31 -3.39 17.20 -14.43
C ASN A 31 -4.06 16.71 -13.13
N THR A 32 -3.37 16.92 -12.00
CA THR A 32 -3.80 16.48 -10.67
C THR A 32 -4.85 17.38 -10.01
N ASN A 33 -5.18 18.53 -10.62
CA ASN A 33 -5.95 19.60 -9.98
C ASN A 33 -7.45 19.32 -9.87
N SER A 34 -7.97 18.30 -10.56
CA SER A 34 -9.42 18.05 -10.69
C SER A 34 -9.89 16.73 -10.08
N SER A 35 -8.97 15.85 -9.64
CA SER A 35 -9.27 14.44 -9.38
C SER A 35 -8.67 13.90 -8.09
N GLY A 36 -8.20 14.77 -7.20
CA GLY A 36 -7.71 14.40 -5.88
C GLY A 36 -8.85 13.92 -4.99
N ARG A 37 -9.07 12.60 -4.93
CA ARG A 37 -9.94 12.00 -3.92
C ARG A 37 -9.11 11.80 -2.65
N ARG A 38 -9.77 11.59 -1.49
CA ARG A 38 -9.08 11.32 -0.23
C ARG A 38 -8.28 10.00 -0.35
N GLY A 39 -6.97 10.10 -0.63
CA GLY A 39 -6.04 8.97 -0.65
C GLY A 39 -5.52 8.51 -2.03
N TYR A 40 -6.00 9.10 -3.13
CA TYR A 40 -5.47 8.81 -4.48
C TYR A 40 -5.82 9.90 -5.49
N ILE A 41 -5.09 9.91 -6.60
CA ILE A 41 -5.32 10.73 -7.78
C ILE A 41 -5.61 9.77 -8.93
N GLU A 42 -6.74 9.96 -9.61
CA GLU A 42 -7.11 9.15 -10.77
C GLU A 42 -7.23 10.05 -12.00
N ALA A 43 -6.57 9.67 -13.08
CA ALA A 43 -6.65 10.39 -14.35
C ALA A 43 -6.50 9.43 -15.54
N GLY A 44 -7.57 9.33 -16.34
CA GLY A 44 -7.60 8.46 -17.51
C GLY A 44 -7.27 7.01 -17.14
N GLU A 45 -6.14 6.52 -17.67
CA GLU A 45 -5.63 5.16 -17.45
C GLU A 45 -4.65 5.05 -16.27
N HIS A 46 -4.43 6.13 -15.49
CA HIS A 46 -3.46 6.14 -14.40
C HIS A 46 -4.12 6.40 -13.05
N ILE A 47 -3.74 5.62 -12.04
CA ILE A 47 -4.15 5.76 -10.64
C ILE A 47 -2.89 5.89 -9.79
N PHE A 48 -2.77 6.99 -9.04
CA PHE A 48 -1.67 7.23 -8.12
C PHE A 48 -2.19 7.21 -6.68
N THR A 49 -1.60 6.39 -5.82
CA THR A 49 -1.89 6.36 -4.38
C THR A 49 -0.59 6.36 -3.58
N TRP A 50 -0.69 6.50 -2.27
CA TRP A 50 0.48 6.58 -1.40
C TRP A 50 0.24 5.93 -0.04
N CYS A 51 1.32 5.40 0.54
CA CYS A 51 1.35 4.76 1.84
C CYS A 51 2.02 5.70 2.84
N VAL A 52 1.26 6.39 3.69
CA VAL A 52 1.89 7.23 4.74
C VAL A 52 2.36 6.34 5.89
N GLY A 53 3.68 6.15 5.99
CA GLY A 53 4.27 5.27 7.00
C GLY A 53 4.13 3.78 6.66
N HIS A 54 4.25 2.92 7.67
CA HIS A 54 4.08 1.48 7.51
C HIS A 54 2.59 1.11 7.49
N LEU A 55 2.10 0.56 6.37
CA LEU A 55 0.74 0.02 6.31
C LEU A 55 0.58 -1.29 7.08
N VAL A 56 1.68 -2.02 7.22
CA VAL A 56 1.75 -3.30 7.93
C VAL A 56 2.95 -3.28 8.86
N SER A 57 2.77 -3.85 10.04
CA SER A 57 3.82 -4.08 11.03
C SER A 57 3.95 -5.57 11.31
N MET A 58 5.12 -5.99 11.75
CA MET A 58 5.30 -7.36 12.23
C MET A 58 4.38 -7.61 13.42
N SER A 59 3.68 -8.74 13.41
CA SER A 59 2.96 -9.24 14.57
C SER A 59 3.95 -9.60 15.69
N TYR A 60 3.53 -9.38 16.94
CA TYR A 60 4.34 -9.76 18.08
C TYR A 60 4.46 -11.29 18.20
N PRO A 61 5.58 -11.82 18.74
CA PRO A 61 5.78 -13.26 18.93
C PRO A 61 4.64 -13.96 19.69
N GLU A 62 3.99 -13.24 20.63
CA GLU A 62 2.85 -13.74 21.40
C GLU A 62 1.60 -14.04 20.56
N VAL A 63 1.49 -13.47 19.35
CA VAL A 63 0.41 -13.79 18.40
C VAL A 63 0.61 -15.20 17.82
N TYR A 64 1.86 -15.68 17.75
CA TYR A 64 2.19 -16.99 17.19
C TYR A 64 2.12 -18.11 18.25
N ASP A 65 2.50 -17.82 19.49
CA ASP A 65 2.39 -18.73 20.64
C ASP A 65 2.57 -17.95 21.95
N GLU A 66 1.71 -18.18 22.95
CA GLU A 66 1.79 -17.52 24.26
C GLU A 66 3.16 -17.73 24.95
N LYS A 67 3.87 -18.84 24.64
CA LYS A 67 5.19 -19.12 25.21
C LYS A 67 6.26 -18.09 24.82
N TYR A 68 6.06 -17.34 23.72
CA TYR A 68 6.99 -16.30 23.27
C TYR A 68 6.72 -14.93 23.90
N LYS A 69 5.70 -14.81 24.77
CA LYS A 69 5.42 -13.58 25.53
C LYS A 69 6.54 -13.25 26.52
N SER A 70 7.18 -14.26 27.09
CA SER A 70 8.32 -14.09 28.00
C SER A 70 9.63 -14.49 27.33
N TRP A 71 10.66 -13.66 27.46
CA TRP A 71 11.99 -13.94 26.93
C TRP A 71 12.64 -15.07 27.72
N ARG A 72 12.96 -16.16 27.01
CA ARG A 72 13.55 -17.38 27.57
C ARG A 72 14.57 -17.93 26.58
N MET A 73 15.68 -18.47 27.09
CA MET A 73 16.73 -19.01 26.20
C MET A 73 16.26 -20.27 25.48
N GLU A 74 15.34 -21.03 26.10
CA GLU A 74 14.82 -22.29 25.58
C GLU A 74 13.86 -22.11 24.40
N THR A 75 13.27 -20.92 24.27
CA THR A 75 12.33 -20.59 23.17
C THR A 75 13.05 -19.94 21.97
N LEU A 76 14.37 -19.79 22.04
CA LEU A 76 15.21 -19.28 20.97
C LEU A 76 15.93 -20.41 20.23
N PRO A 77 16.14 -20.28 18.90
CA PRO A 77 15.66 -19.20 18.04
C PRO A 77 14.17 -19.32 17.70
N PHE A 78 13.45 -18.19 17.72
CA PHE A 78 12.07 -18.13 17.24
C PHE A 78 12.06 -17.93 15.72
N LEU A 79 11.53 -18.92 15.00
CA LEU A 79 11.27 -18.83 13.56
C LEU A 79 9.77 -19.10 13.31
N PRO A 80 8.98 -18.09 12.90
CA PRO A 80 7.60 -18.31 12.48
C PRO A 80 7.54 -19.28 11.30
N LYS A 81 6.60 -20.22 11.33
CA LYS A 81 6.32 -21.11 10.17
C LYS A 81 5.37 -20.46 9.17
N GLU A 82 4.56 -19.51 9.64
CA GLU A 82 3.59 -18.73 8.88
C GLU A 82 3.78 -17.25 9.24
N PHE A 83 3.54 -16.35 8.28
CA PHE A 83 3.79 -14.90 8.38
C PHE A 83 2.51 -14.09 8.17
#